data_AF-A0A7K9TTN9-F1
#
_entry.id   AF-A0A7K9TTN9-F1
#
_cell.length_a   1.000
_cell.length_b   1.000
_cell.length_c   1.000
_cell.angle_alpha   90.00
_cell.angle_beta   90.00
_cell.angle_gamma   90.00
#
_symmetry.space_group_name_H-M   'P 1'
#
loop_
_entity.id
_entity.type
_entity.pdbx_description
1 polymer ?
#
loop_
_entity_poly.entity_id
_entity_poly.type
_entity_poly.pdbx_seq_one_letter_code
_entity_poly.pdbx_strand_id
1 'polypeptide(L)' 'GSVSTSFLVQSCGKHTFTCKIVCEYKRKLICGIDIESGNPPDEPRNVSCIQYGTASHPTCTWDKGRFTHISTNYVLQ' A
#
# COMPACT_ATOMS: atom_id res chain seq x y z
N GLY A 1 19.27 20.20 18.12
CA GLY A 1 18.62 20.78 16.94
C GLY A 1 17.74 19.74 16.30
N SER A 2 16.57 20.14 15.77
CA SER A 2 15.70 19.26 14.99
C SER A 2 16.13 19.26 13.52
N VAL A 3 16.03 18.12 12.84
CA VAL A 3 16.32 17.98 11.40
C VAL A 3 15.04 17.50 10.72
N SER A 4 14.61 18.21 9.68
CA SER A 4 13.43 17.86 8.88
C SER A 4 13.76 17.89 7.39
N THR A 5 13.01 17.10 6.62
CA THR A 5 13.04 17.09 5.15
C THR A 5 11.62 16.90 4.63
N SER A 6 11.32 17.50 3.48
CA SER A 6 10.01 17.41 2.81
C SER A 6 10.16 16.68 1.48
N PHE A 7 9.15 15.90 1.10
CA PHE A 7 9.10 15.21 -0.18
C PHE A 7 7.72 15.36 -0.82
N LEU A 8 7.67 15.21 -2.15
CA LEU A 8 6.43 15.32 -2.89
C LEU A 8 5.57 14.07 -2.69
N VAL A 9 4.31 14.27 -2.28
CA VAL A 9 3.34 13.19 -1.99
C VAL A 9 3.00 12.35 -3.23
N GLN A 10 3.27 12.87 -4.44
CA GLN A 10 2.96 12.20 -5.71
C GLN A 10 3.72 10.89 -5.93
N SER A 11 4.79 10.61 -5.16
CA SER A 11 5.48 9.33 -5.22
C SER A 11 4.67 8.26 -4.48
N CYS A 12 3.78 7.55 -5.17
CA CYS A 12 3.07 6.38 -4.64
C CYS A 12 4.02 5.19 -4.44
N GLY A 13 3.63 4.23 -3.59
CA GLY A 13 4.39 3.03 -3.27
C GLY A 13 5.21 3.16 -1.98
N LYS A 14 6.15 2.23 -1.80
CA LYS A 14 6.98 2.13 -0.60
C LYS A 14 8.27 2.94 -0.74
N HIS A 15 8.53 3.81 0.24
CA HIS A 15 9.72 4.64 0.34
C HIS A 15 10.43 4.38 1.66
N THR A 16 11.76 4.32 1.64
CA THR A 16 12.57 4.13 2.85
C THR A 16 13.37 5.38 3.13
N PHE A 17 13.16 5.97 4.30
CA PHE A 17 13.89 7.12 4.80
C PHE A 17 14.86 6.66 5.88
N THR A 18 16.10 7.14 5.83
CA THR A 18 17.14 6.74 6.80
C THR A 18 17.77 7.96 7.47
N CYS A 19 17.91 7.88 8.79
CA CYS A 19 18.65 8.83 9.60
C CYS A 19 20.07 8.31 9.78
N LYS A 20 21.07 9.14 9.41
CA LYS A 20 22.48 8.79 9.51
C LYS A 20 23.21 9.89 10.25
N ILE A 21 24.09 9.51 11.17
CA ILE A 21 25.09 10.42 11.73
C ILE A 21 26.32 10.42 10.81
N VAL A 22 26.89 11.60 10.58
CA VAL A 22 28.12 11.78 9.79
C VAL A 22 29.22 12.20 10.75
N CYS A 23 30.23 11.34 10.90
CA CYS A 23 31.44 11.64 11.67
C CYS A 23 32.64 11.50 10.73
N GLU A 24 33.35 12.60 10.47
CA GLU A 24 34.40 12.68 9.44
C GLU A 24 33.89 12.19 8.08
N TYR A 25 34.49 11.14 7.52
CA TYR A 25 34.13 10.49 6.26
C TYR A 25 33.23 9.26 6.44
N LYS A 26 32.83 8.92 7.68
CA LYS A 26 32.01 7.75 7.98
C LYS A 26 30.55 8.14 8.22
N ARG A 27 29.64 7.43 7.54
CA ARG A 27 28.18 7.54 7.75
C ARG A 27 27.70 6.31 8.52
N LYS A 28 27.12 6.52 9.71
CA LYS A 28 26.54 5.44 10.52
C LYS A 28 25.02 5.59 10.53
N LEU A 29 24.30 4.53 10.15
CA LEU A 29 22.86 4.45 10.24
C LEU A 29 22.44 4.46 11.72
N ILE A 30 21.50 5.33 12.07
CA ILE A 30 20.93 5.43 13.42
C ILE A 30 19.55 4.76 13.45
N CYS A 31 18.68 5.16 12.53
CA CYS A 31 17.35 4.62 12.37
C CYS A 31 16.83 4.84 10.95
N GLY A 32 15.65 4.32 10.66
CA GLY A 32 14.93 4.59 9.42
C GLY A 32 13.44 4.35 9.61
N ILE A 33 12.66 4.82 8.64
CA ILE A 33 11.23 4.61 8.58
C ILE A 33 10.84 4.28 7.14
N ASP A 34 9.94 3.32 7.00
CA ASP A 34 9.28 3.04 5.74
C ASP A 34 7.95 3.79 5.71
N ILE A 35 7.69 4.47 4.61
CA ILE A 35 6.44 5.18 4.35
C ILE A 35 5.85 4.60 3.07
N GLU A 36 4.62 4.08 3.17
CA GLU A 36 3.84 3.64 2.03
C GLU A 36 2.73 4.65 1.74
N SER A 37 2.62 5.05 0.49
CA SER A 37 1.62 6.01 0.03
C SER A 37 0.85 5.45 -1.15
N GLY A 38 -0.45 5.74 -1.18
CA GLY A 38 -1.31 5.31 -2.26
C GLY A 38 -2.68 5.95 -2.15
N ASN A 39 -3.58 5.48 -2.99
CA ASN A 39 -4.94 5.96 -3.07
C ASN A 39 -5.88 5.02 -2.30
N PRO A 40 -6.92 5.56 -1.62
CA PRO A 40 -7.96 4.72 -1.06
C PRO A 40 -8.66 3.93 -2.19
N PRO A 41 -9.06 2.67 -1.92
CA PRO A 41 -9.76 1.85 -2.90
C PRO A 41 -11.09 2.47 -3.29
N ASP A 42 -11.50 2.22 -4.53
CA ASP A 42 -12.84 2.55 -4.98
C ASP A 42 -13.83 1.50 -4.45
N GLU A 43 -15.11 1.86 -4.45
CA GLU A 43 -16.17 0.88 -4.21
C GLU A 43 -16.15 -0.21 -5.31
N PRO A 44 -16.09 -1.51 -4.95
CA PRO A 44 -16.14 -2.60 -5.93
C PRO A 44 -17.41 -2.55 -6.77
N ARG A 45 -17.27 -2.81 -8.07
CA ARG A 45 -18.41 -2.80 -9.02
C ARG A 45 -18.57 -4.15 -9.70
N ASN A 46 -19.72 -4.34 -10.36
CA ASN A 46 -20.01 -5.54 -11.14
C ASN A 46 -19.82 -6.84 -10.35
N VAL A 47 -20.30 -6.85 -9.10
CA VAL A 47 -20.25 -8.03 -8.25
C VAL A 47 -21.16 -9.11 -8.84
N SER A 48 -20.59 -10.25 -9.18
CA SER A 48 -21.32 -11.41 -9.71
C SER A 48 -20.90 -12.65 -8.96
N CYS A 49 -21.87 -13.44 -8.52
CA CYS A 49 -21.64 -14.69 -7.81
C CYS A 49 -22.26 -15.84 -8.60
N ILE A 50 -21.45 -16.85 -8.93
CA ILE A 50 -21.88 -18.02 -9.68
C ILE A 50 -21.61 -19.27 -8.84
N GLN A 51 -22.62 -20.12 -8.72
CA GLN A 51 -22.50 -21.43 -8.08
C GLN A 51 -22.64 -22.50 -9.16
N TYR A 52 -21.63 -23.35 -9.32
CA TYR A 52 -21.64 -24.42 -10.30
C TYR A 52 -22.21 -25.70 -9.68
N GLY A 53 -23.50 -25.94 -9.91
CA GLY A 53 -24.23 -27.05 -9.27
C GLY A 53 -24.53 -26.79 -7.79
N THR A 54 -25.35 -27.64 -7.19
CA THR A 54 -25.94 -27.39 -5.86
C THR A 54 -25.00 -27.65 -4.68
N ALA A 55 -23.90 -28.38 -4.89
CA ALA A 55 -22.96 -28.76 -3.83
C ALA A 55 -21.67 -27.93 -3.80
N SER A 56 -21.45 -27.01 -4.75
CA SER A 56 -20.24 -26.18 -4.78
C SER A 56 -20.40 -24.90 -3.97
N HIS A 57 -19.30 -24.30 -3.54
CA HIS A 57 -19.34 -22.95 -2.95
C HIS A 57 -19.50 -21.90 -4.05
N PRO A 58 -20.26 -20.82 -3.81
CA PRO A 58 -20.38 -19.73 -4.76
C PRO A 58 -19.00 -19.07 -4.95
N THR A 59 -18.64 -18.81 -6.20
CA THR A 59 -17.47 -18.00 -6.55
C THR A 59 -17.95 -16.62 -6.95
N CYS A 60 -17.49 -15.59 -6.25
CA CYS A 60 -17.81 -14.22 -6.58
C CYS A 60 -16.63 -13.52 -7.25
N THR A 61 -16.93 -12.71 -8.25
CA THR A 61 -16.00 -11.83 -8.96
C THR A 61 -16.52 -10.41 -8.91
N TRP A 62 -15.60 -9.44 -9.00
CA TRP A 62 -15.92 -8.01 -8.99
C TRP A 62 -14.78 -7.24 -9.64
N ASP A 63 -15.11 -6.04 -10.11
CA ASP A 63 -14.15 -5.06 -10.57
C ASP A 63 -13.59 -4.31 -9.36
N LYS A 64 -12.27 -4.34 -9.21
CA LYS A 64 -11.55 -3.72 -8.08
C LYS A 64 -11.48 -2.19 -8.14
N GLY A 65 -11.82 -1.59 -9.28
CA GLY A 65 -11.63 -0.16 -9.52
C GLY A 65 -10.17 0.21 -9.82
N ARG A 66 -9.79 1.45 -9.52
CA ARG A 66 -8.43 1.96 -9.80
C ARG A 66 -7.37 1.30 -8.94
N PHE A 67 -6.13 1.30 -9.42
CA PHE A 67 -5.00 0.79 -8.65
C PHE A 67 -4.69 1.69 -7.44
N THR A 68 -4.53 1.08 -6.26
CA THR A 68 -4.38 1.80 -4.99
C THR A 68 -2.93 2.09 -4.62
N HIS A 69 -1.94 1.40 -5.20
CA HIS A 69 -0.52 1.47 -4.79
C HIS A 69 -0.22 1.11 -3.32
N ILE A 70 -1.20 0.60 -2.58
CA ILE A 70 -1.09 0.13 -1.20
C ILE A 70 -1.76 -1.23 -1.06
N SER A 71 -1.35 -2.00 -0.05
CA SER A 71 -2.00 -3.29 0.24
C SER A 71 -3.50 -3.08 0.50
N THR A 72 -4.33 -3.79 -0.25
CA THR A 72 -5.80 -3.63 -0.24
C THR A 72 -6.44 -5.01 -0.13
N ASN A 73 -7.23 -5.21 0.92
CA ASN A 73 -7.95 -6.46 1.16
C ASN A 73 -9.42 -6.31 0.74
N TYR A 74 -9.98 -7.38 0.19
CA TYR A 74 -11.38 -7.47 -0.20
C TYR A 74 -12.00 -8.65 0.55
N VAL A 75 -13.16 -8.43 1.16
CA VAL A 75 -13.87 -9.44 1.96
C VAL A 75 -15.29 -9.54 1.44
N LEU A 76 -15.76 -10.77 1.22
CA LEU A 76 -17.15 -11.09 0.95
C LEU A 76 -17.84 -11.31 2.30
N GLN A 77 -18.99 -10.65 2.51
CA GLN A 77 -19.76 -10.72 3.76
C GLN A 77 -21.16 -11.27 3.50
#